data_AF-A0A949WGI9-F1
#
_entry.id   AF-A0A949WGI9-F1
#
_cell.length_a   1.000
_cell.length_b   1.000
_cell.length_c   1.000
_cell.angle_alpha   90.00
_cell.angle_beta   90.00
_cell.angle_gamma   90.00
#
_symmetry.space_group_name_H-M   'P 1'
#
loop_
_entity.id
_entity.type
_entity.pdbx_description
1 polymer ?
#
loop_
_entity_poly.entity_id
_entity_poly.type
_entity_poly.pdbx_seq_one_letter_code
_entity_poly.pdbx_strand_id
1 'polypeptide(L)'
;MNAKVMLLVTVALLGVLGAAAAGLYLTRQPRTVASKDFRVRRFSEVVREYLKDHDKDRDGRVSQDEFREAYDKAKLDLFHTLDVVEAFSRLDADRDKFITESDARIFEQDEKKQDRLKEKETDAEQGLVEIEIDSVKVKANPHQREWILAELAALKQQQLPWAGTYFERRYLKRYGRVRFKDGRIAEGFVREGDTSQAAVDDKLADGKLYVLTDNRRLTTYDRATVSDVEYDDEHARARFMRRVQAARLSDVDAQLELARESLRLGLKDDAQTFFRRVLVFQPGNEEAQKALGMKLNGKLFVAVN
;
A
#
# COMPACT_ATOMS: atom_id res chain seq x y z
N MET A 1 17.73 -60.42 5.40
CA MET A 1 17.12 -59.11 5.06
C MET A 1 18.15 -58.27 4.32
N ASN A 2 17.77 -57.74 3.16
CA ASN A 2 18.69 -57.12 2.20
C ASN A 2 19.01 -55.67 2.62
N ALA A 3 20.28 -55.29 2.69
CA ALA A 3 20.71 -53.97 3.19
C ALA A 3 20.05 -52.79 2.43
N LYS A 4 19.68 -52.99 1.16
CA LYS A 4 18.92 -52.03 0.35
C LYS A 4 17.48 -51.82 0.83
N VAL A 5 16.83 -52.85 1.36
CA VAL A 5 15.47 -52.77 1.90
C VAL A 5 15.47 -52.04 3.25
N MET A 6 16.52 -52.23 4.06
CA MET A 6 16.69 -51.48 5.30
C MET A 6 16.88 -49.97 5.02
N LEU A 7 17.74 -49.60 4.06
CA LEU A 7 17.99 -48.20 3.72
C LEU A 7 16.72 -47.48 3.20
N LEU A 8 15.90 -48.16 2.40
CA LEU A 8 14.64 -47.61 1.88
C LEU A 8 13.60 -47.40 2.98
N VAL A 9 13.54 -48.29 3.97
CA VAL A 9 12.66 -48.14 5.15
C VAL A 9 13.15 -47.00 6.04
N THR A 10 14.46 -46.82 6.21
CA THR A 10 15.02 -45.71 7.00
C THR A 10 14.78 -44.35 6.35
N VAL A 11 14.90 -44.25 5.01
CA VAL A 11 14.61 -43.01 4.28
C VAL A 11 13.10 -42.69 4.28
N ALA A 12 12.24 -43.70 4.18
CA ALA A 12 10.80 -43.51 4.29
C ALA A 12 10.36 -43.05 5.69
N LEU A 13 10.96 -43.60 6.75
CA LEU A 13 10.70 -43.17 8.14
C LEU A 13 11.20 -41.76 8.43
N LEU A 14 12.35 -41.33 7.86
CA LEU A 14 12.84 -39.96 7.96
C LEU A 14 11.96 -38.96 7.19
N GLY A 15 11.38 -39.36 6.06
CA GLY A 15 10.42 -38.54 5.30
C GLY A 15 9.10 -38.32 6.06
N VAL A 16 8.60 -39.35 6.75
CA VAL A 16 7.36 -39.27 7.55
C VAL A 16 7.58 -38.48 8.86
N LEU A 17 8.75 -38.61 9.50
CA LEU A 17 9.12 -37.79 10.66
C LEU A 17 9.37 -36.31 10.29
N GLY A 18 9.91 -36.03 9.11
CA GLY A 18 10.05 -34.67 8.58
C GLY A 18 8.71 -34.00 8.28
N ALA A 19 7.72 -34.74 7.75
CA ALA A 19 6.38 -34.23 7.50
C ALA A 19 5.56 -34.03 8.79
N ALA A 20 5.74 -34.89 9.80
CA ALA A 20 5.12 -34.71 11.11
C ALA A 20 5.73 -33.54 11.91
N ALA A 21 7.05 -33.33 11.81
CA ALA A 21 7.72 -32.17 12.40
C ALA A 21 7.33 -30.86 11.72
N ALA A 22 7.18 -30.83 10.39
CA ALA A 22 6.66 -29.67 9.66
C ALA A 22 5.18 -29.40 9.98
N GLY A 23 4.36 -30.45 10.14
CA GLY A 23 2.95 -30.33 10.55
C GLY A 23 2.75 -29.82 11.99
N LEU A 24 3.66 -30.17 12.92
CA LEU A 24 3.66 -29.65 14.28
C LEU A 24 4.28 -28.24 14.40
N TYR A 25 5.20 -27.85 13.50
CA TYR A 25 5.71 -26.48 13.43
C TYR A 25 4.71 -25.51 12.78
N LEU A 26 3.84 -26.01 11.90
CA LEU A 26 2.78 -25.21 11.25
C LEU A 26 1.50 -25.07 12.08
N THR A 27 1.36 -25.80 13.19
CA THR A 27 0.16 -25.76 14.06
C THR A 27 0.40 -25.17 15.45
N ARG A 28 1.62 -24.70 15.73
CA ARG A 28 1.95 -23.82 16.87
C ARG A 28 2.54 -22.49 16.39
N GLN A 29 1.88 -21.84 15.45
CA GLN A 29 1.97 -20.38 15.44
C GLN A 29 1.17 -19.93 16.67
N PRO A 30 1.74 -19.21 17.65
CA PRO A 30 0.91 -18.53 18.62
C PRO A 30 -0.09 -17.72 17.80
N ARG A 31 -1.39 -17.81 18.14
CA ARG A 31 -2.37 -16.87 17.61
C ARG A 31 -1.77 -15.49 17.83
N THR A 32 -1.28 -14.86 16.77
CA THR A 32 -1.02 -13.43 16.77
C THR A 32 -2.39 -12.82 16.89
N VAL A 33 -2.83 -12.63 18.13
CA VAL A 33 -3.86 -11.66 18.46
C VAL A 33 -3.41 -10.40 17.75
N ALA A 34 -4.30 -9.81 16.95
CA ALA A 34 -4.01 -8.60 16.22
C ALA A 34 -3.48 -7.56 17.22
N SER A 35 -2.18 -7.29 17.20
CA SER A 35 -1.53 -6.31 18.09
C SER A 35 -2.05 -4.89 17.87
N LYS A 36 -2.89 -4.68 16.85
CA LYS A 36 -3.55 -3.41 16.54
C LYS A 36 -4.67 -3.03 17.49
N ASP A 37 -5.23 -3.97 18.27
CA ASP A 37 -6.27 -3.67 19.26
C ASP A 37 -5.71 -3.42 20.67
N PHE A 38 -4.42 -3.69 20.88
CA PHE A 38 -3.62 -3.11 21.97
C PHE A 38 -2.98 -1.80 21.48
N ARG A 39 -3.77 -0.93 20.85
CA ARG A 39 -3.35 0.45 20.59
C ARG A 39 -3.28 1.18 21.92
N VAL A 40 -2.10 1.11 22.53
CA VAL A 40 -1.42 2.12 23.34
C VAL A 40 -2.37 3.24 23.76
N ARG A 41 -3.04 3.08 24.90
CA ARG A 41 -3.35 4.26 25.72
C ARG A 41 -2.02 4.99 25.89
N ARG A 42 -1.96 6.30 25.67
CA ARG A 42 -0.69 7.02 25.81
C ARG A 42 -0.16 6.70 27.21
N PHE A 43 1.12 6.39 27.34
CA PHE A 43 1.71 6.07 28.63
C PHE A 43 1.41 7.17 29.65
N SER A 44 1.37 8.44 29.22
CA SER A 44 0.89 9.60 29.98
C SER A 44 -0.59 9.55 30.40
N GLU A 45 -1.49 8.94 29.62
CA GLU A 45 -2.88 8.72 30.01
C GLU A 45 -2.99 7.60 31.05
N VAL A 46 -2.21 6.53 30.88
CA VAL A 46 -2.11 5.45 31.87
C VAL A 46 -1.56 6.01 33.18
N VAL A 47 -0.46 6.79 33.14
CA VAL A 47 0.12 7.45 34.31
C VAL A 47 -0.82 8.46 34.94
N ARG A 48 -1.62 9.22 34.16
CA ARG A 48 -2.64 10.12 34.75
C ARG A 48 -3.77 9.37 35.44
N GLU A 49 -4.26 8.28 34.86
CA GLU A 49 -5.24 7.44 35.53
C GLU A 49 -4.61 6.79 36.77
N TYR A 50 -3.34 6.38 36.68
CA TYR A 50 -2.58 5.83 37.80
C TYR A 50 -2.40 6.83 38.94
N LEU A 51 -2.01 8.06 38.62
CA LEU A 51 -1.88 9.17 39.58
C LEU A 51 -3.21 9.40 40.29
N LYS A 52 -4.36 9.38 39.58
CA LYS A 52 -5.66 9.58 40.22
C LYS A 52 -6.03 8.51 41.26
N ASP A 53 -5.63 7.27 41.02
CA ASP A 53 -6.05 6.13 41.84
C ASP A 53 -5.03 5.77 42.94
N HIS A 54 -3.77 6.19 42.79
CA HIS A 54 -2.65 5.73 43.62
C HIS A 54 -1.83 6.85 44.30
N ASP A 55 -2.05 8.11 43.95
CA ASP A 55 -1.57 9.28 44.71
C ASP A 55 -2.43 9.41 45.99
N LYS A 56 -1.97 8.76 47.08
CA LYS A 56 -2.77 8.63 48.30
C LYS A 56 -2.81 9.93 49.10
N ASP A 57 -1.71 10.67 49.07
CA ASP A 57 -1.58 11.95 49.78
C ASP A 57 -2.02 13.16 48.93
N ARG A 58 -2.30 12.95 47.64
CA ARG A 58 -2.79 13.93 46.66
C ARG A 58 -1.77 15.03 46.38
N ASP A 59 -0.48 14.71 46.44
CA ASP A 59 0.61 15.65 46.18
C ASP A 59 0.91 15.86 44.69
N GLY A 60 0.23 15.09 43.82
CA GLY A 60 0.38 15.11 42.36
C GLY A 60 1.55 14.26 41.85
N ARG A 61 2.12 13.40 42.69
CA ARG A 61 3.26 12.53 42.38
C ARG A 61 2.95 11.09 42.83
N VAL A 62 3.77 10.14 42.40
CA VAL A 62 3.73 8.78 42.93
C VAL A 62 5.07 8.46 43.55
N SER A 63 5.09 8.23 44.86
CA SER A 63 6.27 7.76 45.57
C SER A 63 6.59 6.29 45.22
N GLN A 64 7.81 5.85 45.53
CA GLN A 64 8.22 4.46 45.30
C GLN A 64 7.35 3.43 46.04
N ASP A 65 6.88 3.77 47.24
CA ASP A 65 6.03 2.87 48.03
C ASP A 65 4.61 2.77 47.46
N GLU A 66 4.03 3.90 47.02
CA GLU A 66 2.75 3.92 46.31
C GLU A 66 2.83 3.17 44.99
N PHE A 67 3.92 3.33 44.25
CA PHE A 67 4.18 2.59 43.03
C PHE A 67 4.30 1.09 43.28
N ARG A 68 5.05 0.67 44.30
CA ARG A 68 5.19 -0.74 44.68
C ARG A 68 3.85 -1.35 45.07
N GLU A 69 3.08 -0.67 45.91
CA GLU A 69 1.76 -1.16 46.32
C GLU A 69 0.80 -1.27 45.13
N ALA A 70 0.84 -0.29 44.22
CA ALA A 70 0.05 -0.32 43.00
C ALA A 70 0.50 -1.45 42.06
N TYR A 71 1.80 -1.67 41.90
CA TYR A 71 2.38 -2.76 41.12
C TYR A 71 1.96 -4.13 41.63
N ASP A 72 2.06 -4.34 42.95
CA ASP A 72 1.69 -5.59 43.63
C ASP A 72 0.18 -5.85 43.54
N LYS A 73 -0.63 -4.79 43.69
CA LYS A 73 -2.10 -4.89 43.67
C LYS A 73 -2.67 -5.05 42.27
N ALA A 74 -2.08 -4.39 41.27
CA ALA A 74 -2.63 -4.35 39.92
C ALA A 74 -2.37 -5.65 39.15
N LYS A 75 -1.53 -6.58 39.64
CA LYS A 75 -1.02 -7.72 38.86
C LYS A 75 -0.75 -7.27 37.42
N LEU A 76 -0.03 -6.16 37.26
CA LEU A 76 0.15 -5.53 35.96
C LEU A 76 0.91 -6.49 35.05
N ASP A 77 0.18 -7.19 34.19
CA ASP A 77 0.75 -8.10 33.20
C ASP A 77 1.71 -7.39 32.22
N LEU A 78 1.74 -6.05 32.24
CA LEU A 78 2.65 -5.21 31.44
C LEU A 78 4.13 -5.34 31.82
N PHE A 79 4.47 -5.77 33.05
CA PHE A 79 5.85 -5.75 33.55
C PHE A 79 6.32 -7.07 34.15
N HIS A 80 5.69 -8.21 33.83
CA HIS A 80 6.03 -9.52 34.41
C HIS A 80 7.51 -9.93 34.39
N THR A 81 8.35 -9.26 33.62
CA THR A 81 9.79 -9.53 33.49
C THR A 81 10.69 -8.53 34.22
N LEU A 82 10.18 -7.40 34.70
CA LEU A 82 10.98 -6.34 35.32
C LEU A 82 10.81 -6.32 36.84
N ASP A 83 11.92 -6.18 37.55
CA ASP A 83 11.90 -5.89 38.99
C ASP A 83 11.20 -4.53 39.20
N VAL A 84 10.33 -4.43 40.21
CA VAL A 84 9.60 -3.21 40.58
C VAL A 84 10.54 -2.02 40.73
N VAL A 85 11.72 -2.28 41.30
CA VAL A 85 12.75 -1.25 41.52
C VAL A 85 13.33 -0.77 40.18
N GLU A 86 13.52 -1.67 39.23
CA GLU A 86 14.04 -1.34 37.90
C GLU A 86 12.99 -0.60 37.06
N ALA A 87 11.72 -1.03 37.13
CA ALA A 87 10.60 -0.34 36.51
C ALA A 87 10.44 1.09 37.05
N PHE A 88 10.49 1.26 38.38
CA PHE A 88 10.44 2.57 39.01
C PHE A 88 11.62 3.45 38.57
N SER A 89 12.84 2.92 38.62
CA SER A 89 14.05 3.67 38.24
C SER A 89 14.08 4.07 36.76
N ARG A 90 13.35 3.36 35.89
CA ARG A 90 13.17 3.75 34.48
C ARG A 90 12.16 4.88 34.30
N LEU A 91 11.18 4.97 35.18
CA LEU A 91 10.12 5.96 35.13
C LEU A 91 10.47 7.24 35.87
N ASP A 92 11.32 7.15 36.90
CA ASP A 92 11.90 8.27 37.63
C ASP A 92 13.11 8.82 36.85
N ALA A 93 12.83 9.61 35.81
CA ALA A 93 13.83 10.06 34.86
C ALA A 93 14.82 11.06 35.48
N ASP A 94 14.38 11.91 36.39
CA ASP A 94 15.21 12.90 37.08
C ASP A 94 15.82 12.39 38.40
N ARG A 95 15.42 11.19 38.85
CA ARG A 95 15.93 10.47 40.01
C ARG A 95 15.60 11.15 41.34
N ASP A 96 14.47 11.85 41.39
CA ASP A 96 14.01 12.52 42.61
C ASP A 96 13.25 11.59 43.57
N LYS A 97 13.07 10.31 43.18
CA LYS A 97 12.30 9.26 43.88
C LYS A 97 10.78 9.43 43.81
N PHE A 98 10.30 10.25 42.89
CA PHE A 98 8.89 10.42 42.59
C PHE A 98 8.67 10.28 41.09
N ILE A 99 7.53 9.73 40.70
CA ILE A 99 7.13 9.71 39.29
C ILE A 99 6.13 10.85 39.08
N THR A 100 6.50 11.79 38.20
CA THR A 100 5.65 12.92 37.82
C THR A 100 5.12 12.79 36.39
N GLU A 101 4.17 13.65 36.00
CA GLU A 101 3.74 13.72 34.59
C GLU A 101 4.89 14.12 33.66
N SER A 102 5.87 14.90 34.15
CA SER A 102 7.09 15.24 33.42
C SER A 102 7.87 14.00 33.04
N ASP A 103 8.09 13.10 33.99
CA ASP A 103 8.89 11.90 33.77
C ASP A 103 8.20 10.94 32.82
N ALA A 104 6.87 10.82 32.92
CA ALA A 104 6.08 10.05 31.95
C ALA A 104 6.23 10.59 30.51
N ARG A 105 6.34 11.91 30.33
CA ARG A 105 6.59 12.51 29.01
C ARG A 105 8.01 12.25 28.52
N ILE A 106 9.01 12.28 29.41
CA ILE A 106 10.40 11.97 29.08
C ILE A 106 10.49 10.50 28.65
N PHE A 107 9.91 9.59 29.42
CA PHE A 107 9.84 8.16 29.11
C PHE A 107 9.18 7.91 27.75
N GLU A 108 8.03 8.54 27.46
CA GLU A 108 7.40 8.44 26.14
C GLU A 108 8.31 8.91 24.99
N GLN A 109 9.09 9.97 25.20
CA GLN A 109 10.00 10.49 24.19
C GLN A 109 11.18 9.54 23.96
N ASP A 110 11.73 8.99 25.04
CA ASP A 110 12.83 8.03 24.98
C ASP A 110 12.39 6.70 24.37
N GLU A 111 11.20 6.19 24.69
CA GLU A 111 10.63 5.00 24.06
C GLU A 111 10.44 5.22 22.55
N LYS A 112 9.83 6.34 22.14
CA LYS A 112 9.71 6.71 20.72
C LYS A 112 11.07 6.83 20.04
N LYS A 113 12.10 7.29 20.74
CA LYS A 113 13.47 7.39 20.21
C LYS A 113 14.10 6.01 20.06
N GLN A 114 13.91 5.12 21.03
CA GLN A 114 14.38 3.73 20.99
C GLN A 114 13.68 2.96 19.87
N ASP A 115 12.36 3.10 19.70
CA ASP A 115 11.63 2.48 18.60
C ASP A 115 12.13 2.97 17.25
N ARG A 116 12.38 4.28 17.11
CA ARG A 116 13.01 4.85 15.90
C ARG A 116 14.42 4.33 15.65
N LEU A 117 15.21 4.06 16.70
CA LEU A 117 16.55 3.48 16.58
C LEU A 117 16.47 2.03 16.13
N LYS A 118 15.61 1.22 16.75
CA LYS A 118 15.37 -0.18 16.36
C LYS A 118 14.82 -0.29 14.94
N GLU A 119 13.92 0.60 14.55
CA GLU A 119 13.41 0.67 13.17
C GLU A 119 14.57 0.98 12.20
N LYS A 120 15.44 1.94 12.51
CA LYS A 120 16.62 2.25 11.70
C LYS A 120 17.62 1.10 11.64
N GLU A 121 17.83 0.39 12.74
CA GLU A 121 18.70 -0.80 12.77
C GLU A 121 18.11 -1.90 11.91
N THR A 122 16.81 -2.18 12.04
CA THR A 122 16.09 -3.18 11.22
C THR A 122 16.14 -2.80 9.74
N ASP A 123 15.92 -1.52 9.41
CA ASP A 123 16.03 -1.01 8.05
C ASP A 123 17.45 -1.19 7.49
N ALA A 124 18.47 -0.90 8.29
CA ALA A 124 19.88 -1.03 7.91
C ALA A 124 20.27 -2.51 7.71
N GLU A 125 19.82 -3.40 8.58
CA GLU A 125 20.01 -4.86 8.46
C GLU A 125 19.36 -5.41 7.19
N GLN A 126 18.18 -4.89 6.83
CA GLN A 126 17.48 -5.25 5.60
C GLN A 126 18.04 -4.54 4.35
N GLY A 127 19.01 -3.64 4.53
CA GLY A 127 19.57 -2.81 3.45
C GLY A 127 18.53 -1.89 2.80
N LEU A 128 17.48 -1.51 3.53
CA LEU A 128 16.45 -0.61 3.02
C LEU A 128 17.03 0.76 2.74
N VAL A 129 16.67 1.30 1.59
CA VAL A 129 17.01 2.64 1.13
C VAL A 129 15.73 3.45 0.97
N GLU A 130 15.78 4.70 1.40
CA GLU A 130 14.67 5.64 1.27
C GLU A 130 14.74 6.30 -0.13
N ILE A 131 13.64 6.24 -0.87
CA ILE A 131 13.48 6.84 -2.20
C ILE A 131 12.33 7.85 -2.11
N GLU A 132 12.53 9.04 -2.64
CA GLU A 132 11.47 10.06 -2.73
C GLU A 132 10.79 10.01 -4.10
N ILE A 133 9.47 9.82 -4.11
CA ILE A 133 8.62 9.72 -5.30
C ILE A 133 7.44 10.67 -5.09
N ASP A 134 7.33 11.73 -5.89
CA ASP A 134 6.26 12.75 -5.77
C ASP A 134 6.08 13.28 -4.33
N SER A 135 7.19 13.65 -3.67
CA SER A 135 7.24 14.09 -2.25
C SER A 135 6.86 13.01 -1.22
N VAL A 136 6.70 11.76 -1.62
CA VAL A 136 6.46 10.62 -0.73
C VAL A 136 7.73 9.81 -0.56
N LYS A 137 8.14 9.59 0.68
CA LYS A 137 9.28 8.76 1.05
C LYS A 137 8.87 7.29 1.13
N VAL A 138 9.51 6.44 0.33
CA VAL A 138 9.28 5.00 0.26
C VAL A 138 10.55 4.27 0.68
N LYS A 139 10.45 3.36 1.64
CA LYS A 139 11.54 2.46 2.03
C LYS A 139 11.50 1.21 1.15
N ALA A 140 12.60 0.89 0.50
CA ALA A 140 12.71 -0.26 -0.40
C ALA A 140 14.08 -0.92 -0.27
N ASN A 141 14.16 -2.25 -0.35
CA ASN A 141 15.46 -2.93 -0.44
C ASN A 141 16.12 -2.64 -1.80
N PRO A 142 17.42 -2.94 -2.02
CA PRO A 142 18.13 -2.54 -3.24
C PRO A 142 17.49 -3.09 -4.52
N HIS A 143 16.99 -4.33 -4.50
CA HIS A 143 16.29 -4.93 -5.63
C HIS A 143 14.94 -4.26 -5.91
N GLN A 144 14.16 -3.99 -4.86
CA GLN A 144 12.91 -3.24 -4.96
C GLN A 144 13.16 -1.83 -5.47
N ARG A 145 14.24 -1.17 -5.04
CA ARG A 145 14.63 0.15 -5.54
C ARG A 145 14.90 0.13 -7.03
N GLU A 146 15.72 -0.81 -7.50
CA GLU A 146 16.00 -0.94 -8.94
C GLU A 146 14.73 -1.19 -9.73
N TRP A 147 13.86 -2.08 -9.26
CA TRP A 147 12.56 -2.33 -9.88
C TRP A 147 11.65 -1.10 -9.86
N ILE A 148 11.52 -0.40 -8.73
CA ILE A 148 10.74 0.84 -8.59
C ILE A 148 11.27 1.90 -9.54
N LEU A 149 12.58 2.11 -9.60
CA LEU A 149 13.19 3.10 -10.49
C LEU A 149 13.03 2.72 -11.96
N ALA A 150 13.15 1.45 -12.31
CA ALA A 150 12.90 0.95 -13.65
C ALA A 150 11.42 1.10 -14.03
N GLU A 151 10.49 0.82 -13.12
CA GLU A 151 9.05 0.98 -13.34
C GLU A 151 8.69 2.46 -13.43
N LEU A 152 9.25 3.34 -12.59
CA LEU A 152 9.07 4.79 -12.71
C LEU A 152 9.68 5.34 -13.99
N ALA A 153 10.85 4.86 -14.40
CA ALA A 153 11.46 5.22 -15.67
C ALA A 153 10.59 4.72 -16.83
N ALA A 154 10.06 3.50 -16.74
CA ALA A 154 9.10 2.95 -17.70
C ALA A 154 7.82 3.79 -17.70
N LEU A 155 7.26 4.18 -16.56
CA LEU A 155 6.08 5.05 -16.45
C LEU A 155 6.35 6.51 -16.90
N LYS A 156 7.61 6.92 -16.97
CA LYS A 156 8.03 8.22 -17.54
C LYS A 156 8.28 8.12 -19.04
N GLN A 157 8.89 7.03 -19.52
CA GLN A 157 9.20 6.76 -20.92
C GLN A 157 7.96 6.29 -21.69
N GLN A 158 7.25 5.32 -21.14
CA GLN A 158 5.82 5.16 -21.32
C GLN A 158 5.16 6.36 -20.63
N GLN A 159 5.14 7.53 -21.27
CA GLN A 159 3.87 8.26 -21.29
C GLN A 159 2.84 7.19 -21.63
N LEU A 160 2.12 6.68 -20.63
CA LEU A 160 1.51 5.34 -20.65
C LEU A 160 0.87 5.05 -22.01
N PRO A 161 0.79 3.82 -22.51
CA PRO A 161 -0.02 3.57 -23.70
C PRO A 161 -1.49 4.07 -23.58
N TRP A 162 -1.97 4.36 -22.35
CA TRP A 162 -3.25 5.03 -22.04
C TRP A 162 -3.12 6.48 -21.49
N ALA A 163 -1.90 7.00 -21.36
CA ALA A 163 -1.60 8.43 -21.29
C ALA A 163 -0.79 8.87 -22.52
N GLY A 164 -0.99 8.11 -23.58
CA GLY A 164 -0.25 8.04 -24.82
C GLY A 164 -1.29 7.96 -25.92
N THR A 165 -2.20 8.92 -25.88
CA THR A 165 -1.80 10.19 -26.46
C THR A 165 -2.10 11.30 -25.45
N TYR A 166 -1.31 12.38 -25.48
CA TYR A 166 -1.68 13.70 -24.95
C TYR A 166 -3.17 14.05 -25.23
N PHE A 167 -3.69 13.49 -26.32
CA PHE A 167 -5.08 13.46 -26.72
C PHE A 167 -6.09 12.96 -25.65
N GLU A 168 -5.80 11.85 -24.95
CA GLU A 168 -6.74 11.20 -24.03
C GLU A 168 -6.96 11.98 -22.73
N ARG A 169 -5.87 12.51 -22.16
CA ARG A 169 -5.92 13.34 -20.95
C ARG A 169 -6.53 14.71 -21.20
N ARG A 170 -6.33 15.28 -22.39
CA ARG A 170 -6.77 16.64 -22.70
C ARG A 170 -8.16 16.69 -23.34
N TYR A 171 -8.56 15.66 -24.10
CA TYR A 171 -9.73 15.75 -24.98
C TYR A 171 -10.76 14.61 -24.90
N LEU A 172 -10.48 13.46 -24.27
CA LEU A 172 -11.44 12.35 -24.18
C LEU A 172 -12.31 12.41 -22.92
N LYS A 173 -13.05 13.51 -22.78
CA LYS A 173 -14.02 13.68 -21.69
C LYS A 173 -15.38 13.08 -21.99
N ARG A 174 -15.68 12.85 -23.27
CA ARG A 174 -17.01 12.48 -23.73
C ARG A 174 -16.95 11.14 -24.44
N TYR A 175 -17.65 10.17 -23.88
CA TYR A 175 -17.90 8.90 -24.54
C TYR A 175 -19.19 9.03 -25.34
N GLY A 176 -19.28 8.42 -26.51
CA GLY A 176 -20.45 8.59 -27.35
C GLY A 176 -20.54 7.60 -28.50
N ARG A 177 -21.71 7.61 -29.13
CA ARG A 177 -22.05 6.85 -30.32
C ARG A 177 -22.10 7.78 -31.52
N VAL A 178 -21.27 7.50 -32.51
CA VAL A 178 -21.16 8.22 -33.77
C VAL A 178 -21.91 7.44 -34.84
N ARG A 179 -22.94 8.03 -35.43
CA ARG A 179 -23.67 7.46 -36.56
C ARG A 179 -23.16 8.11 -37.85
N PHE A 180 -22.91 7.28 -38.86
CA PHE A 180 -22.44 7.72 -40.18
C PHE A 180 -23.61 7.78 -41.17
N LYS A 181 -23.46 8.59 -42.22
CA LYS A 181 -24.48 8.72 -43.28
C LYS A 181 -24.73 7.42 -44.06
N ASP A 182 -23.75 6.53 -44.08
CA ASP A 182 -23.85 5.19 -44.68
C ASP A 182 -24.49 4.15 -43.73
N GLY A 183 -24.97 4.58 -42.55
CA GLY A 183 -25.61 3.70 -41.56
C GLY A 183 -24.63 2.99 -40.62
N ARG A 184 -23.32 3.11 -40.81
CA ARG A 184 -22.35 2.59 -39.84
C ARG A 184 -22.50 3.30 -38.50
N ILE A 185 -22.11 2.61 -37.43
CA ILE A 185 -22.06 3.15 -36.07
C ILE A 185 -20.68 2.85 -35.50
N ALA A 186 -20.04 3.86 -34.92
CA ALA A 186 -18.85 3.70 -34.09
C ALA A 186 -19.15 4.17 -32.67
N GLU A 187 -18.60 3.46 -31.69
CA GLU A 187 -18.69 3.85 -30.27
C GLU A 187 -17.28 4.02 -29.72
N GLY A 188 -17.13 5.01 -28.85
CA GLY A 188 -15.85 5.29 -28.23
C GLY A 188 -15.80 6.67 -27.63
N PHE A 189 -14.60 7.11 -27.29
CA PHE A 189 -14.38 8.50 -26.90
C PHE A 189 -14.33 9.38 -28.14
N VAL A 190 -15.16 10.42 -28.14
CA VAL A 190 -15.39 11.26 -29.31
C VAL A 190 -14.84 12.65 -29.05
N ARG A 191 -14.09 13.16 -30.03
CA ARG A 191 -13.60 14.54 -30.05
C ARG A 191 -13.74 15.13 -31.44
N GLU A 192 -14.45 16.25 -31.52
CA GLU A 192 -14.45 17.11 -32.69
C GLU A 192 -13.16 17.95 -32.70
N GLY A 193 -12.52 18.05 -33.88
CA GLY A 193 -11.43 19.00 -34.09
C GLY A 193 -11.95 20.43 -33.93
N ASP A 194 -11.08 21.34 -33.50
CA ASP A 194 -11.39 22.76 -33.37
C ASP A 194 -10.19 23.61 -33.80
N THR A 195 -10.39 24.93 -33.90
CA THR A 195 -9.35 25.87 -34.35
C THR A 195 -8.47 26.38 -33.20
N SER A 196 -8.54 25.77 -32.01
CA SER A 196 -7.69 26.19 -30.90
C SER A 196 -6.21 25.88 -31.20
N GLN A 197 -5.29 26.72 -30.72
CA GLN A 197 -3.85 26.48 -30.91
C GLN A 197 -3.44 25.09 -30.40
N ALA A 198 -4.06 24.64 -29.30
CA ALA A 198 -3.88 23.31 -28.74
C ALA A 198 -4.27 22.19 -29.72
N ALA A 199 -5.40 22.34 -30.42
CA ALA A 199 -5.85 21.39 -31.44
C ALA A 199 -4.94 21.41 -32.68
N VAL A 200 -4.45 22.60 -33.08
CA VAL A 200 -3.50 22.74 -34.20
C VAL A 200 -2.18 22.04 -33.89
N ASP A 201 -1.62 22.24 -32.70
CA ASP A 201 -0.38 21.60 -32.24
C ASP A 201 -0.52 20.06 -32.21
N ASP A 202 -1.72 19.57 -31.89
CA ASP A 202 -2.06 18.15 -31.81
C ASP A 202 -2.56 17.55 -33.14
N LYS A 203 -2.50 18.31 -34.25
CA LYS A 203 -2.97 17.89 -35.60
C LYS A 203 -4.46 17.50 -35.63
N LEU A 204 -5.26 18.14 -34.79
CA LEU A 204 -6.70 18.01 -34.73
C LEU A 204 -7.35 19.01 -35.66
N ALA A 205 -7.31 18.70 -36.96
CA ALA A 205 -7.82 19.60 -37.98
C ALA A 205 -9.32 19.85 -37.78
N ASP A 206 -9.73 21.10 -37.98
CA ASP A 206 -11.14 21.47 -38.06
C ASP A 206 -11.86 20.65 -39.14
N GLY A 207 -13.13 20.34 -38.91
CA GLY A 207 -13.92 19.46 -39.78
C GLY A 207 -13.56 17.97 -39.69
N LYS A 208 -12.70 17.54 -38.76
CA LYS A 208 -12.45 16.12 -38.48
C LYS A 208 -13.09 15.67 -37.16
N LEU A 209 -13.54 14.42 -37.15
CA LEU A 209 -14.02 13.74 -35.96
C LEU A 209 -13.05 12.62 -35.59
N TYR A 210 -12.59 12.60 -34.36
CA TYR A 210 -11.67 11.60 -33.84
C TYR A 210 -12.44 10.70 -32.89
N VAL A 211 -12.43 9.39 -33.17
CA VAL A 211 -13.07 8.39 -32.33
C VAL A 211 -12.02 7.40 -31.88
N LEU A 212 -11.79 7.35 -30.58
CA LEU A 212 -11.01 6.28 -29.96
C LEU A 212 -11.95 5.15 -29.58
N THR A 213 -11.93 4.08 -30.39
CA THR A 213 -12.77 2.90 -30.17
C THR A 213 -12.24 2.02 -29.04
N ASP A 214 -13.08 1.09 -28.58
CA ASP A 214 -12.78 0.22 -27.44
C ASP A 214 -11.55 -0.68 -27.60
N ASN A 215 -11.15 -0.98 -28.84
CA ASN A 215 -9.92 -1.68 -29.17
C ASN A 215 -8.69 -0.75 -29.25
N ARG A 216 -8.78 0.45 -28.65
CA ARG A 216 -7.72 1.46 -28.59
C ARG A 216 -7.22 1.92 -29.96
N ARG A 217 -8.08 1.87 -30.98
CA ARG A 217 -7.77 2.39 -32.31
C ARG A 217 -8.32 3.80 -32.44
N LEU A 218 -7.43 4.80 -32.47
CA LEU A 218 -7.81 6.14 -32.85
C LEU A 218 -8.11 6.16 -34.34
N THR A 219 -9.37 6.44 -34.69
CA THR A 219 -9.80 6.54 -36.08
C THR A 219 -10.27 7.96 -36.35
N THR A 220 -9.73 8.57 -37.40
CA THR A 220 -10.14 9.90 -37.85
C THR A 220 -11.15 9.75 -38.97
N TYR A 221 -12.27 10.44 -38.80
CA TYR A 221 -13.34 10.53 -39.78
C TYR A 221 -13.48 11.97 -40.25
N ASP A 222 -13.98 12.12 -41.47
CA ASP A 222 -14.42 13.43 -41.94
C ASP A 222 -15.78 13.77 -41.30
N ARG A 223 -15.90 14.94 -40.67
CA ARG A 223 -17.14 15.33 -39.99
C ARG A 223 -18.33 15.38 -40.95
N ALA A 224 -18.08 15.62 -42.25
CA ALA A 224 -19.12 15.60 -43.29
C ALA A 224 -19.73 14.21 -43.53
N THR A 225 -19.05 13.13 -43.14
CA THR A 225 -19.54 11.74 -43.26
C THR A 225 -20.40 11.29 -42.08
N VAL A 226 -20.38 12.06 -41.00
CA VAL A 226 -21.09 11.78 -39.75
C VAL A 226 -22.49 12.39 -39.82
N SER A 227 -23.51 11.57 -39.53
CA SER A 227 -24.90 12.02 -39.48
C SER A 227 -25.26 12.58 -38.12
N ASP A 228 -24.84 11.90 -37.04
CA ASP A 228 -25.20 12.24 -35.67
C ASP A 228 -24.12 11.80 -34.68
N VAL A 229 -23.99 12.51 -33.57
CA VAL A 229 -23.09 12.18 -32.45
C VAL A 229 -23.87 12.28 -31.15
N GLU A 230 -24.13 11.13 -30.55
CA GLU A 230 -24.83 11.00 -29.29
C GLU A 230 -23.80 10.83 -28.16
N TYR A 231 -23.73 11.79 -27.24
CA TYR A 231 -22.81 11.75 -26.11
C TYR A 231 -23.48 11.11 -24.88
N ASP A 232 -22.78 10.18 -24.25
CA ASP A 232 -23.11 9.61 -22.96
C ASP A 232 -21.96 9.88 -21.98
N ASP A 233 -22.00 11.07 -21.38
CA ASP A 233 -20.97 11.51 -20.43
C ASP A 233 -21.02 10.68 -19.11
N GLU A 234 -22.13 9.97 -18.85
CA GLU A 234 -22.33 9.10 -17.68
C GLU A 234 -21.96 7.63 -17.94
N HIS A 235 -21.56 7.32 -19.18
CA HIS A 235 -21.02 6.03 -19.54
C HIS A 235 -19.91 5.61 -18.58
N ALA A 236 -19.88 4.33 -18.19
CA ALA A 236 -18.95 3.83 -17.16
C ALA A 236 -17.48 4.15 -17.50
N ARG A 237 -17.12 4.11 -18.79
CA ARG A 237 -15.78 4.47 -19.28
C ARG A 237 -15.46 5.97 -19.16
N ALA A 238 -16.42 6.85 -19.41
CA ALA A 238 -16.24 8.30 -19.24
C ALA A 238 -16.02 8.65 -17.76
N ARG A 239 -16.82 8.07 -16.87
CA ARG A 239 -16.63 8.20 -15.41
C ARG A 239 -15.29 7.64 -14.93
N PHE A 240 -14.88 6.50 -15.48
CA PHE A 240 -13.57 5.91 -15.20
C PHE A 240 -12.43 6.85 -15.61
N MET A 241 -12.42 7.36 -16.84
CA MET A 241 -11.37 8.28 -17.31
C MET A 241 -11.30 9.56 -16.48
N ARG A 242 -12.44 10.12 -16.07
CA ARG A 242 -12.47 11.27 -15.15
C ARG A 242 -11.80 10.96 -13.81
N ARG A 243 -12.06 9.78 -13.24
CA ARG A 243 -11.39 9.31 -12.01
C ARG A 243 -9.89 9.14 -12.21
N VAL A 244 -9.47 8.54 -13.33
CA VAL A 244 -8.04 8.38 -13.68
C VAL A 244 -7.33 9.73 -13.77
N GLN A 245 -7.95 10.73 -14.40
CA GLN A 245 -7.38 12.08 -14.54
C GLN A 245 -7.27 12.82 -13.20
N ALA A 246 -8.20 12.57 -12.28
CA ALA A 246 -8.20 13.19 -10.95
C ALA A 246 -7.26 12.48 -9.96
N ALA A 247 -6.99 11.20 -10.15
CA ALA A 247 -6.19 10.40 -9.25
C ALA A 247 -4.70 10.82 -9.30
N ARG A 248 -4.15 11.15 -8.12
CA ARG A 248 -2.70 11.33 -7.97
C ARG A 248 -2.00 9.99 -8.11
N LEU A 249 -0.80 9.98 -8.67
CA LEU A 249 -0.01 8.76 -8.83
C LEU A 249 0.30 8.10 -7.49
N SER A 250 0.57 8.91 -6.46
CA SER A 250 0.90 8.50 -5.10
C SER A 250 -0.32 8.06 -4.26
N ASP A 251 -1.54 8.24 -4.77
CA ASP A 251 -2.77 7.88 -4.04
C ASP A 251 -3.08 6.40 -4.26
N VAL A 252 -2.58 5.56 -3.35
CA VAL A 252 -2.66 4.10 -3.41
C VAL A 252 -4.11 3.61 -3.49
N ASP A 253 -5.01 4.19 -2.70
CA ASP A 253 -6.41 3.77 -2.67
C ASP A 253 -7.11 4.10 -3.98
N ALA A 254 -6.85 5.30 -4.54
CA ALA A 254 -7.36 5.67 -5.85
C ALA A 254 -6.80 4.75 -6.95
N GLN A 255 -5.51 4.39 -6.92
CA GLN A 255 -4.95 3.44 -7.90
C GLN A 255 -5.59 2.04 -7.78
N LEU A 256 -5.86 1.55 -6.56
CA LEU A 256 -6.56 0.27 -6.35
C LEU A 256 -7.99 0.30 -6.89
N GLU A 257 -8.74 1.37 -6.62
CA GLU A 257 -10.10 1.52 -7.14
C GLU A 257 -10.10 1.52 -8.69
N LEU A 258 -9.15 2.23 -9.30
CA LEU A 258 -8.97 2.24 -10.74
C LEU A 258 -8.58 0.86 -11.28
N ALA A 259 -7.74 0.10 -10.57
CA ALA A 259 -7.38 -1.26 -10.97
C ALA A 259 -8.60 -2.19 -10.98
N ARG A 260 -9.42 -2.15 -9.93
CA ARG A 260 -10.65 -2.95 -9.82
C ARG A 260 -11.68 -2.58 -10.89
N GLU A 261 -11.88 -1.28 -11.12
CA GLU A 261 -12.80 -0.81 -12.15
C GLU A 261 -12.32 -1.19 -13.54
N SER A 262 -11.01 -1.14 -13.79
CA SER A 262 -10.42 -1.63 -15.05
C SER A 262 -10.71 -3.10 -15.27
N LEU A 263 -10.58 -3.95 -14.24
CA LEU A 263 -10.97 -5.37 -14.33
C LEU A 263 -12.46 -5.53 -14.65
N ARG A 264 -13.33 -4.75 -13.99
CA ARG A 264 -14.79 -4.78 -14.22
C ARG A 264 -15.16 -4.41 -15.65
N LEU A 265 -14.42 -3.48 -16.25
CA LEU A 265 -14.59 -3.04 -17.64
C LEU A 265 -13.90 -3.95 -18.67
N GLY A 266 -13.22 -5.02 -18.23
CA GLY A 266 -12.47 -5.93 -19.11
C GLY A 266 -11.12 -5.40 -19.58
N LEU A 267 -10.65 -4.29 -19.02
CA LEU A 267 -9.40 -3.59 -19.36
C LEU A 267 -8.22 -4.20 -18.58
N LYS A 268 -7.82 -5.42 -18.94
CA LYS A 268 -6.81 -6.19 -18.17
C LYS A 268 -5.44 -5.50 -18.10
N ASP A 269 -4.96 -4.94 -19.20
CA ASP A 269 -3.65 -4.26 -19.23
C ASP A 269 -3.63 -3.02 -18.33
N ASP A 270 -4.75 -2.28 -18.31
CA ASP A 270 -4.89 -1.09 -17.48
C ASP A 270 -4.92 -1.46 -16.00
N ALA A 271 -5.69 -2.49 -15.66
CA ALA A 271 -5.72 -3.04 -14.32
C ALA A 271 -4.32 -3.43 -13.83
N GLN A 272 -3.55 -4.16 -14.65
CA GLN A 272 -2.18 -4.53 -14.32
C GLN A 272 -1.30 -3.31 -14.09
N THR A 273 -1.44 -2.28 -14.92
CA THR A 273 -0.67 -1.03 -14.77
C THR A 273 -0.99 -0.36 -13.43
N PHE A 274 -2.26 -0.26 -13.05
CA PHE A 274 -2.66 0.31 -11.77
C PHE A 274 -2.17 -0.52 -10.58
N PHE A 275 -2.25 -1.85 -10.65
CA PHE A 275 -1.68 -2.71 -9.61
C PHE A 275 -0.16 -2.58 -9.49
N ARG A 276 0.58 -2.44 -10.59
CA ARG A 276 2.03 -2.21 -10.55
C ARG A 276 2.37 -0.90 -9.84
N ARG A 277 1.60 0.17 -10.10
CA ARG A 277 1.77 1.45 -9.39
C ARG A 277 1.48 1.33 -7.90
N VAL A 278 0.44 0.60 -7.52
CA VAL A 278 0.17 0.30 -6.11
C VAL A 278 1.40 -0.34 -5.47
N LEU A 279 2.05 -1.29 -6.15
CA LEU A 279 3.27 -1.92 -5.64
C LEU A 279 4.50 -1.02 -5.60
N VAL A 280 4.55 0.06 -6.40
CA VAL A 280 5.62 1.07 -6.32
C VAL A 280 5.56 1.81 -4.97
N PHE A 281 4.36 2.19 -4.52
CA PHE A 281 4.18 2.95 -3.29
C PHE A 281 3.93 2.07 -2.06
N GLN A 282 3.34 0.90 -2.25
CA GLN A 282 3.05 -0.07 -1.21
C GLN A 282 3.45 -1.49 -1.67
N PRO A 283 4.74 -1.84 -1.64
CA PRO A 283 5.24 -3.13 -2.13
C PRO A 283 4.61 -4.35 -1.45
N GLY A 284 4.13 -4.20 -0.21
CA GLY A 284 3.44 -5.24 0.55
C GLY A 284 1.93 -5.34 0.33
N ASN A 285 1.37 -4.66 -0.68
CA ASN A 285 -0.06 -4.72 -0.95
C ASN A 285 -0.47 -6.09 -1.51
N GLU A 286 -1.10 -6.92 -0.67
CA GLU A 286 -1.46 -8.31 -1.00
C GLU A 286 -2.42 -8.40 -2.20
N GLU A 287 -3.35 -7.47 -2.33
CA GLU A 287 -4.32 -7.47 -3.42
C GLU A 287 -3.64 -7.24 -4.77
N ALA A 288 -2.79 -6.21 -4.87
CA ALA A 288 -2.05 -5.90 -6.08
C ALA A 288 -1.08 -7.03 -6.46
N GLN A 289 -0.41 -7.64 -5.49
CA GLN A 289 0.43 -8.82 -5.73
C GLN A 289 -0.39 -9.99 -6.26
N LYS A 290 -1.51 -10.32 -5.61
CA LYS A 290 -2.39 -11.42 -6.03
C LYS A 290 -2.93 -11.19 -7.44
N ALA A 291 -3.35 -9.96 -7.75
CA ALA A 291 -3.88 -9.60 -9.06
C ALA A 291 -2.82 -9.70 -10.17
N LEU A 292 -1.54 -9.46 -9.84
CA LEU A 292 -0.41 -9.62 -10.75
C LEU A 292 0.19 -11.04 -10.76
N GLY A 293 -0.39 -11.98 -10.02
CA GLY A 293 0.12 -13.35 -9.92
C GLY A 293 1.45 -13.47 -9.15
N MET A 294 1.82 -12.45 -8.37
CA MET A 294 3.01 -12.44 -7.54
C MET A 294 2.71 -13.18 -6.22
N LYS A 295 3.49 -14.23 -5.90
CA LYS A 295 3.40 -14.91 -4.59
C LYS A 295 4.52 -14.42 -3.67
N LEU A 296 4.15 -13.81 -2.54
CA LEU A 296 5.06 -13.52 -1.44
C LEU A 296 5.41 -14.81 -0.68
N ASN A 297 6.35 -15.60 -1.21
CA ASN A 297 6.99 -16.70 -0.47
C ASN A 297 8.46 -16.36 -0.19
N GLY A 298 8.76 -15.16 0.32
CA GLY A 298 10.07 -14.76 0.85
C GLY A 298 11.28 -14.81 -0.10
N LYS A 299 11.17 -15.39 -1.31
CA LYS A 299 12.21 -15.46 -2.33
C LYS A 299 11.60 -15.37 -3.72
N LEU A 300 11.99 -14.28 -4.38
CA LEU A 300 11.94 -13.90 -5.79
C LEU A 300 10.58 -13.76 -6.51
N PHE A 301 10.42 -12.55 -7.05
CA PHE A 301 9.66 -12.23 -8.24
C PHE A 301 10.29 -12.89 -9.47
N VAL A 302 9.48 -13.54 -10.29
CA VAL A 302 9.60 -13.46 -11.75
C VAL A 302 8.18 -13.38 -12.30
N ALA A 303 7.78 -12.20 -12.77
CA ALA A 303 6.69 -12.11 -13.74
C ALA A 303 7.31 -12.57 -15.07
N VAL A 304 7.08 -13.83 -15.44
CA VAL A 304 7.34 -14.30 -16.80
C VAL A 304 6.23 -13.71 -17.67
N ASN A 305 6.63 -12.98 -18.72
CA ASN A 305 5.76 -12.39 -19.74
C ASN A 305 4.75 -13.42 -20.30
#